data_AF-M5C5I6-F1
#
_entry.id   AF-M5C5I6-F1
#
_cell.length_a   1.000
_cell.length_b   1.000
_cell.length_c   1.000
_cell.angle_alpha   90.00
_cell.angle_beta   90.00
_cell.angle_gamma   90.00
#
_symmetry.space_group_name_H-M   'P 1'
#
loop_
_entity.id
_entity.type
_entity.pdbx_description
1 polymer ?
#
loop_
_entity_poly.entity_id
_entity_poly.type
_entity_poly.pdbx_seq_one_letter_code
_entity_poly.pdbx_strand_id
1 'polypeptide(L)'
;MLGAHAGNINVLEIEKYLRESKIARKISGYSNKLADAAVASDPSKRAANARRKGATPPLHAIESLLLALANPDEDGRIFLSRTGSPGAESIQLKYQLLNPSTHFREVVEKARSVVLAGGTMSPIGDFHTQLFSYLPAERLVVYSCGHVVPKSNIRTVVLGKGPRGKPLEFKFGARGDEELIAELGQTTLNLTNLVPNGFVVFLPSYAFLSLVKTAWGKGENKILERLGKKKKIFYEPQENSDVDSVLREFSASASNPTEGLTGAILFAVVGAKLSEGLNFSDGLARAVAIVGLPFANLGSAELQARMKYVREHTSNSGIDAGKELYENLCMRATNQSIVVR
;
A
#
# COMPACT_ATOMS: atom_id res chain seq x y z
N MET A 1 13.64 -8.67 -36.56
CA MET A 1 13.15 -9.89 -37.23
C MET A 1 12.54 -10.86 -36.21
N LEU A 2 11.36 -10.55 -35.64
CA LEU A 2 10.57 -11.49 -34.82
C LEU A 2 9.08 -11.52 -35.22
N GLY A 3 8.68 -10.74 -36.22
CA GLY A 3 7.27 -10.50 -36.55
C GLY A 3 6.57 -11.60 -37.36
N ALA A 4 7.30 -12.49 -38.03
CA ALA A 4 6.71 -13.52 -38.92
C ALA A 4 6.66 -14.94 -38.32
N HIS A 5 7.36 -15.19 -37.20
CA HIS A 5 7.38 -16.51 -36.53
C HIS A 5 6.71 -16.51 -35.15
N ALA A 6 6.35 -15.33 -34.62
CA ALA A 6 5.63 -15.22 -33.36
C ALA A 6 4.13 -15.62 -33.47
N GLY A 7 3.58 -15.73 -34.68
CA GLY A 7 2.17 -16.10 -34.91
C GLY A 7 1.83 -17.56 -34.56
N ASN A 8 2.83 -18.42 -34.38
CA ASN A 8 2.65 -19.84 -34.04
C ASN A 8 2.93 -20.15 -32.55
N ILE A 9 3.12 -19.13 -31.72
CA ILE A 9 3.39 -19.36 -30.29
C ILE A 9 2.04 -19.53 -29.58
N ASN A 10 1.67 -20.78 -29.33
CA ASN A 10 0.50 -21.11 -28.51
C ASN A 10 0.82 -20.88 -27.03
N VAL A 11 0.39 -19.74 -26.49
CA VAL A 11 0.61 -19.36 -25.08
C VAL A 11 0.01 -20.39 -24.12
N LEU A 12 -1.09 -21.05 -24.49
CA LEU A 12 -1.74 -22.08 -23.66
C LEU A 12 -0.91 -23.36 -23.56
N GLU A 13 -0.24 -23.77 -24.64
CA GLU A 13 0.69 -24.91 -24.61
C GLU A 13 1.91 -24.60 -23.75
N ILE A 14 2.43 -23.37 -23.84
CA ILE A 14 3.52 -22.90 -23.01
C ILE A 14 3.10 -22.87 -21.54
N GLU A 15 1.92 -22.35 -21.22
CA GLU A 15 1.37 -22.38 -19.86
C GLU A 15 1.30 -23.82 -19.33
N LYS A 16 0.71 -24.74 -20.11
CA LYS A 16 0.59 -26.15 -19.72
C LYS A 16 1.96 -26.76 -19.43
N TYR A 17 2.92 -26.55 -20.34
CA TYR A 17 4.29 -27.02 -20.17
C TYR A 17 4.96 -26.43 -18.93
N LEU A 18 4.83 -25.13 -18.67
CA LEU A 18 5.42 -24.46 -17.51
C LEU A 18 4.87 -25.05 -16.20
N ARG A 19 3.55 -25.25 -16.12
CA ARG A 19 2.87 -25.84 -14.95
C ARG A 19 3.29 -27.30 -14.69
N GLU A 20 3.36 -28.12 -15.74
CA GLU A 20 3.70 -29.55 -15.63
C GLU A 20 5.20 -29.77 -15.36
N SER A 21 6.06 -29.10 -16.12
CA SER A 21 7.51 -29.30 -16.06
C SER A 21 8.13 -28.75 -14.77
N LYS A 22 7.51 -27.72 -14.17
CA LYS A 22 8.04 -26.93 -13.04
C LYS A 22 9.48 -26.45 -13.33
N ILE A 23 9.76 -26.12 -14.59
CA ILE A 23 11.11 -25.84 -15.08
C ILE A 23 11.74 -24.63 -14.39
N ALA A 24 10.94 -23.58 -14.13
CA ALA A 24 11.41 -22.39 -13.43
C ALA A 24 11.93 -22.72 -12.02
N ARG A 25 11.19 -23.57 -11.29
CA ARG A 25 11.58 -24.06 -9.96
C ARG A 25 12.85 -24.92 -10.00
N LYS A 26 12.97 -25.80 -10.99
CA LYS A 26 14.14 -26.67 -11.17
C LYS A 26 15.41 -25.84 -11.46
N ILE A 27 15.34 -24.91 -12.41
CA ILE A 27 16.47 -24.05 -12.79
C ILE A 27 16.83 -23.10 -11.64
N SER A 28 15.85 -22.49 -10.98
CA SER A 28 16.10 -21.65 -9.81
C SER A 28 16.77 -22.45 -8.69
N GLY A 29 16.33 -23.70 -8.46
CA GLY A 29 16.95 -24.59 -7.47
C GLY A 29 18.41 -24.92 -7.80
N TYR A 30 18.72 -25.23 -9.06
CA TYR A 30 20.09 -25.47 -9.50
C TYR A 30 20.97 -24.22 -9.33
N SER A 31 20.46 -23.07 -9.76
CA SER A 31 21.18 -21.80 -9.66
C SER A 31 21.43 -21.40 -8.20
N ASN A 32 20.51 -21.71 -7.28
CA ASN A 32 20.70 -21.49 -5.85
C ASN A 32 21.75 -22.44 -5.26
N LYS A 33 21.76 -23.72 -5.66
CA LYS A 33 22.81 -24.67 -5.25
C LYS A 33 24.20 -24.22 -5.70
N LEU A 34 24.34 -23.71 -6.92
CA LEU A 34 25.60 -23.15 -7.41
C LEU A 34 26.03 -21.91 -6.60
N ALA A 35 25.08 -21.05 -6.24
CA ALA A 35 25.38 -19.88 -5.42
C ALA A 35 25.79 -20.27 -3.99
N ASP A 36 25.13 -21.27 -3.40
CA ASP A 36 25.48 -21.81 -2.08
C ASP A 36 26.86 -22.48 -2.10
N ALA A 37 27.19 -23.24 -3.15
CA ALA A 37 28.52 -23.80 -3.35
C ALA A 37 29.60 -22.72 -3.53
N ALA A 38 29.29 -21.64 -4.24
CA ALA A 38 30.20 -20.51 -4.40
C ALA A 38 30.46 -19.76 -3.08
N VAL A 39 29.47 -19.69 -2.18
CA VAL A 39 29.65 -19.13 -0.82
C VAL A 39 30.49 -20.07 0.05
N ALA A 40 30.34 -21.38 -0.10
CA ALA A 40 31.19 -22.35 0.60
C ALA A 40 32.66 -22.25 0.19
N SER A 41 32.94 -21.93 -1.08
CA SER A 41 34.31 -21.70 -1.58
C SER A 41 34.86 -20.30 -1.28
N ASP A 42 33.99 -19.30 -1.17
CA ASP A 42 34.36 -17.89 -0.99
C ASP A 42 33.34 -17.18 -0.08
N PRO A 43 33.64 -17.04 1.22
CA PRO A 43 32.76 -16.41 2.19
C PRO A 43 32.40 -14.95 1.87
N SER A 44 33.18 -14.25 1.04
CA SER A 44 32.89 -12.86 0.64
C SER A 44 31.59 -12.73 -0.16
N LYS A 45 31.16 -13.81 -0.83
CA LYS A 45 29.93 -13.85 -1.65
C LYS A 45 28.65 -14.04 -0.84
N ARG A 46 28.75 -14.22 0.49
CA ARG A 46 27.60 -14.49 1.36
C ARG A 46 26.54 -13.38 1.32
N ALA A 47 26.96 -12.12 1.32
CA ALA A 47 26.05 -10.97 1.25
C ALA A 47 25.31 -10.90 -0.10
N ALA A 48 26.01 -11.16 -1.22
CA ALA A 48 25.41 -11.19 -2.55
C ALA A 48 24.40 -12.35 -2.69
N ASN A 49 24.72 -13.52 -2.15
CA ASN A 49 23.81 -14.67 -2.15
C ASN A 49 22.55 -14.42 -1.31
N ALA A 50 22.68 -13.76 -0.15
CA ALA A 50 21.54 -13.39 0.68
C ALA A 50 20.57 -12.44 -0.06
N ARG A 51 21.10 -11.39 -0.72
CA ARG A 51 20.29 -10.48 -1.57
C ARG A 51 19.59 -11.22 -2.70
N ARG A 52 20.29 -12.16 -3.34
CA ARG A 52 19.75 -12.96 -4.44
C ARG A 52 18.60 -13.88 -3.99
N LYS A 53 18.70 -14.49 -2.81
CA LYS A 53 17.62 -15.33 -2.24
C LYS A 53 16.34 -14.55 -1.92
N GLY A 54 16.46 -13.24 -1.67
CA GLY A 54 15.31 -12.35 -1.45
C GLY A 54 14.65 -11.83 -2.74
N ALA A 55 15.26 -12.03 -3.91
CA ALA A 55 14.72 -11.57 -5.18
C ALA A 55 13.93 -12.67 -5.89
N THR A 56 12.85 -12.30 -6.59
CA THR A 56 12.13 -13.22 -7.48
C THR A 56 13.07 -13.70 -8.59
N PRO A 57 13.28 -15.01 -8.77
CA PRO A 57 14.16 -15.51 -9.81
C PRO A 57 13.67 -15.07 -11.20
N PRO A 58 14.57 -14.66 -12.13
CA PRO A 58 14.16 -14.09 -13.42
C PRO A 58 13.21 -14.98 -14.23
N LEU A 59 13.42 -16.29 -14.18
CA LEU A 59 12.59 -17.24 -14.92
C LEU A 59 11.17 -17.35 -14.35
N HIS A 60 11.00 -17.17 -13.03
CA HIS A 60 9.67 -17.07 -12.41
C HIS A 60 8.95 -15.78 -12.80
N ALA A 61 9.69 -14.67 -12.98
CA ALA A 61 9.11 -13.43 -13.48
C ALA A 61 8.60 -13.59 -14.93
N ILE A 62 9.37 -14.25 -15.79
CA ILE A 62 8.96 -14.57 -17.18
C ILE A 62 7.77 -15.53 -17.19
N GLU A 63 7.82 -16.61 -16.42
CA GLU A 63 6.72 -17.57 -16.27
C GLU A 63 5.44 -16.86 -15.82
N SER A 64 5.52 -16.00 -14.80
CA SER A 64 4.37 -15.24 -14.29
C SER A 64 3.78 -14.31 -15.34
N LEU A 65 4.63 -13.65 -16.14
CA LEU A 65 4.18 -12.80 -17.24
C LEU A 65 3.48 -13.62 -18.32
N LEU A 66 4.04 -14.76 -18.74
CA LEU A 66 3.44 -15.63 -19.75
C LEU A 66 2.08 -16.16 -19.32
N LEU A 67 1.96 -16.59 -18.05
CA LEU A 67 0.69 -17.00 -17.47
C LEU A 67 -0.31 -15.83 -17.42
N ALA A 68 0.14 -14.62 -17.13
CA ALA A 68 -0.73 -13.45 -17.11
C ALA A 68 -1.23 -13.07 -18.51
N LEU A 69 -0.43 -13.29 -19.56
CA LEU A 69 -0.79 -13.09 -20.96
C LEU A 69 -1.77 -14.14 -21.50
N ALA A 70 -1.96 -15.26 -20.78
CA ALA A 70 -2.94 -16.29 -21.15
C ALA A 70 -4.37 -15.91 -20.73
N ASN A 71 -4.55 -14.88 -19.90
CA ASN A 71 -5.88 -14.37 -19.56
C ASN A 71 -6.56 -13.75 -20.79
N PRO A 72 -7.90 -13.68 -20.81
CA PRO A 72 -8.63 -12.95 -21.84
C PRO A 72 -8.12 -11.52 -22.03
N ASP A 73 -8.12 -11.04 -23.27
CA ASP A 73 -7.67 -9.68 -23.62
C ASP A 73 -8.60 -8.61 -23.03
N GLU A 74 -9.87 -8.91 -22.83
CA GLU A 74 -10.83 -8.04 -22.14
C GLU A 74 -10.47 -7.83 -20.65
N ASP A 75 -9.83 -8.82 -20.02
CA ASP A 75 -9.62 -8.86 -18.57
C ASP A 75 -8.39 -8.08 -18.09
N GLY A 76 -7.45 -7.72 -18.98
CA GLY A 76 -6.20 -7.08 -18.56
C GLY A 76 -5.54 -6.17 -19.59
N ARG A 77 -4.56 -5.38 -19.15
CA ARG A 77 -3.81 -4.45 -19.99
C ARG A 77 -2.31 -4.54 -19.72
N ILE A 78 -1.52 -4.30 -20.76
CA ILE A 78 -0.06 -4.24 -20.70
C ILE A 78 0.37 -2.77 -20.70
N PHE A 79 1.24 -2.42 -19.77
CA PHE A 79 1.85 -1.11 -19.64
C PHE A 79 3.35 -1.20 -19.91
N LEU A 80 3.85 -0.22 -20.64
CA LEU A 80 5.26 -0.01 -20.91
C LEU A 80 5.65 1.32 -20.26
N SER A 81 6.59 1.28 -19.34
CA SER A 81 7.15 2.48 -18.72
C SER A 81 8.67 2.49 -18.88
N ARG A 82 9.25 3.69 -19.00
CA ARG A 82 10.69 3.89 -19.00
C ARG A 82 11.09 4.35 -17.60
N THR A 83 11.93 3.58 -16.94
CA THR A 83 12.39 3.82 -15.57
C THR A 83 13.90 4.00 -15.54
N GLY A 84 14.39 5.00 -14.81
CA GLY A 84 15.84 5.24 -14.64
C GLY A 84 16.22 6.69 -14.89
N SER A 85 17.47 7.03 -14.55
CA SER A 85 18.07 8.33 -14.84
C SER A 85 18.52 8.41 -16.31
N PRO A 86 18.60 9.60 -16.91
CA PRO A 86 19.13 9.79 -18.26
C PRO A 86 20.50 9.10 -18.40
N GLY A 87 20.63 8.17 -19.36
CA GLY A 87 21.85 7.38 -19.59
C GLY A 87 21.90 5.99 -18.93
N ALA A 88 20.94 5.66 -18.05
CA ALA A 88 20.80 4.34 -17.44
C ALA A 88 19.32 3.92 -17.41
N GLU A 89 18.67 4.01 -18.56
CA GLU A 89 17.23 3.78 -18.66
C GLU A 89 16.93 2.30 -18.88
N SER A 90 15.92 1.84 -18.17
CA SER A 90 15.36 0.51 -18.27
C SER A 90 13.92 0.61 -18.76
N ILE A 91 13.50 -0.35 -19.57
CA ILE A 91 12.10 -0.47 -19.97
C ILE A 91 11.46 -1.49 -19.04
N GLN A 92 10.37 -1.09 -18.38
CA GLN A 92 9.56 -1.94 -17.56
C GLN A 92 8.28 -2.30 -18.32
N LEU A 93 8.03 -3.60 -18.42
CA LEU A 93 6.80 -4.17 -18.93
C LEU A 93 5.97 -4.68 -17.74
N LYS A 94 4.69 -4.30 -17.68
CA LYS A 94 3.79 -4.67 -16.59
C LYS A 94 2.45 -5.10 -17.14
N TYR A 95 1.98 -6.29 -16.77
CA TYR A 95 0.60 -6.69 -16.98
C TYR A 95 -0.24 -6.32 -15.76
N GLN A 96 -1.42 -5.75 -15.97
CA GLN A 96 -2.39 -5.48 -14.93
C GLN A 96 -3.71 -6.16 -15.27
N LEU A 97 -4.17 -7.04 -14.39
CA LEU A 97 -5.53 -7.58 -14.43
C LEU A 97 -6.51 -6.49 -14.00
N LEU A 98 -7.50 -6.22 -14.82
CA LEU A 98 -8.59 -5.27 -14.59
C LEU A 98 -9.86 -5.97 -14.12
N ASN A 99 -10.10 -7.20 -14.58
CA ASN A 99 -11.25 -8.02 -14.20
C ASN A 99 -10.86 -9.15 -13.24
N PRO A 100 -11.06 -8.99 -11.92
CA PRO A 100 -10.82 -10.08 -10.98
C PRO A 100 -11.98 -11.07 -10.88
N SER A 101 -13.15 -10.78 -11.47
CA SER A 101 -14.36 -11.59 -11.31
C SER A 101 -14.22 -12.97 -11.93
N THR A 102 -13.50 -13.12 -13.05
CA THR A 102 -13.33 -14.38 -13.78
C THR A 102 -12.54 -15.39 -12.95
N HIS A 103 -11.43 -14.98 -12.34
CA HIS A 103 -10.67 -15.83 -11.43
C HIS A 103 -11.45 -16.14 -10.14
N PHE A 104 -12.15 -15.14 -9.59
CA PHE A 104 -12.90 -15.35 -8.35
C PHE A 104 -14.13 -16.24 -8.55
N ARG A 105 -14.71 -16.25 -9.75
CA ARG A 105 -15.86 -17.09 -10.12
C ARG A 105 -15.57 -18.57 -9.94
N GLU A 106 -14.37 -19.03 -10.26
CA GLU A 106 -13.98 -20.43 -10.04
C GLU A 106 -14.11 -20.84 -8.56
N VAL A 107 -13.74 -19.94 -7.64
CA VAL A 107 -13.87 -20.16 -6.20
C VAL A 107 -15.33 -20.24 -5.79
N VAL A 108 -16.17 -19.34 -6.31
CA VAL A 108 -17.60 -19.28 -6.02
C VAL A 108 -18.35 -20.50 -6.56
N GLU A 109 -18.00 -20.99 -7.74
CA GLU A 109 -18.66 -22.14 -8.37
C GLU A 109 -18.26 -23.48 -7.73
N LYS A 110 -16.99 -23.63 -7.31
CA LYS A 110 -16.50 -24.86 -6.68
C LYS A 110 -16.85 -24.98 -5.20
N ALA A 111 -16.94 -23.87 -4.48
CA ALA A 111 -17.25 -23.88 -3.06
C ALA A 111 -18.75 -24.05 -2.80
N ARG A 112 -19.11 -24.75 -1.72
CA ARG A 112 -20.50 -24.83 -1.25
C ARG A 112 -21.03 -23.46 -0.78
N SER A 113 -20.17 -22.68 -0.14
CA SER A 113 -20.45 -21.33 0.36
C SER A 113 -19.14 -20.55 0.49
N VAL A 114 -19.13 -19.28 0.10
CA VAL A 114 -18.00 -18.37 0.26
C VAL A 114 -18.37 -17.31 1.30
N VAL A 115 -17.56 -17.17 2.34
CA VAL A 115 -17.74 -16.14 3.38
C VAL A 115 -16.57 -15.17 3.31
N LEU A 116 -16.85 -13.92 2.94
CA LEU A 116 -15.88 -12.83 3.02
C LEU A 116 -16.08 -12.07 4.32
N ALA A 117 -15.07 -12.08 5.19
CA ALA A 117 -15.10 -11.41 6.48
C ALA A 117 -13.94 -10.42 6.61
N GLY A 118 -14.23 -9.17 6.92
CA GLY A 118 -13.23 -8.13 7.11
C GLY A 118 -13.78 -6.91 7.84
N GLY A 119 -12.93 -6.30 8.68
CA GLY A 119 -13.33 -5.14 9.50
C GLY A 119 -13.38 -3.81 8.73
N THR A 120 -12.77 -3.74 7.56
CA THR A 120 -12.61 -2.51 6.75
C THR A 120 -13.15 -2.69 5.32
N MET A 121 -14.11 -3.59 5.12
CA MET A 121 -14.69 -3.88 3.80
C MET A 121 -15.63 -2.79 3.28
N SER A 122 -15.95 -1.78 4.09
CA SER A 122 -16.77 -0.65 3.64
C SER A 122 -15.94 0.32 2.78
N PRO A 123 -16.46 0.79 1.63
CA PRO A 123 -17.78 0.51 1.06
C PRO A 123 -17.85 -0.83 0.30
N ILE A 124 -18.95 -1.56 0.51
CA ILE A 124 -19.11 -2.93 -0.02
C ILE A 124 -19.59 -2.98 -1.48
N GLY A 125 -20.21 -1.92 -1.99
CA GLY A 125 -20.73 -1.85 -3.36
C GLY A 125 -19.65 -2.16 -4.40
N ASP A 126 -18.43 -1.68 -4.18
CA ASP A 126 -17.28 -1.95 -5.04
C ASP A 126 -16.88 -3.43 -5.09
N PHE A 127 -17.06 -4.20 -4.00
CA PHE A 127 -16.84 -5.65 -4.04
C PHE A 127 -17.90 -6.35 -4.89
N HIS A 128 -19.16 -5.90 -4.79
CA HIS A 128 -20.24 -6.45 -5.62
C HIS A 128 -19.96 -6.22 -7.10
N THR A 129 -19.68 -4.97 -7.49
CA THR A 129 -19.41 -4.61 -8.89
C THR A 129 -18.18 -5.31 -9.45
N GLN A 130 -17.08 -5.42 -8.68
CA GLN A 130 -15.83 -5.99 -9.19
C GLN A 130 -15.76 -7.53 -9.16
N LEU A 131 -16.38 -8.20 -8.17
CA LEU A 131 -16.22 -9.64 -7.98
C LEU A 131 -17.49 -10.45 -8.25
N PHE A 132 -18.66 -9.84 -8.09
CA PHE A 132 -19.94 -10.55 -8.00
C PHE A 132 -21.00 -10.00 -8.96
N SER A 133 -20.61 -9.21 -9.95
CA SER A 133 -21.54 -8.61 -10.93
C SER A 133 -22.37 -9.64 -11.70
N TYR A 134 -21.87 -10.86 -11.84
CA TYR A 134 -22.57 -11.99 -12.48
C TYR A 134 -23.55 -12.73 -11.55
N LEU A 135 -23.51 -12.47 -10.24
CA LEU A 135 -24.37 -13.13 -9.28
C LEU A 135 -25.70 -12.38 -9.13
N PRO A 136 -26.83 -13.10 -9.04
CA PRO A 136 -28.10 -12.50 -8.73
C PRO A 136 -28.12 -12.05 -7.25
N ALA A 137 -28.82 -10.95 -6.96
CA ALA A 137 -28.77 -10.27 -5.66
C ALA A 137 -29.21 -11.18 -4.50
N GLU A 138 -30.08 -12.16 -4.75
CA GLU A 138 -30.59 -13.10 -3.75
C GLU A 138 -29.52 -14.07 -3.23
N ARG A 139 -28.42 -14.25 -3.99
CA ARG A 139 -27.28 -15.10 -3.58
C ARG A 139 -26.24 -14.36 -2.76
N LEU A 140 -26.31 -13.02 -2.70
CA LEU A 140 -25.36 -12.20 -1.95
C LEU A 140 -26.01 -11.67 -0.68
N VAL A 141 -25.57 -12.21 0.46
CA VAL A 141 -26.00 -11.71 1.77
C VAL A 141 -24.90 -10.84 2.35
N VAL A 142 -25.22 -9.57 2.59
CA VAL A 142 -24.34 -8.62 3.28
C VAL A 142 -24.78 -8.49 4.73
N TYR A 143 -23.87 -8.77 5.65
CA TYR A 143 -24.08 -8.58 7.07
C TYR A 143 -23.00 -7.66 7.64
N SER A 144 -23.43 -6.63 8.37
CA SER A 144 -22.53 -5.70 9.05
C SER A 144 -22.84 -5.71 10.54
N CYS A 145 -21.85 -6.04 11.36
CA CYS A 145 -21.96 -5.91 12.81
C CYS A 145 -21.85 -4.44 13.21
N GLY A 146 -22.65 -4.03 14.19
CA GLY A 146 -22.46 -2.76 14.86
C GLY A 146 -21.07 -2.64 15.51
N HIS A 147 -20.65 -1.41 15.76
CA HIS A 147 -19.36 -1.15 16.41
C HIS A 147 -19.35 -1.71 17.84
N VAL A 148 -18.42 -2.60 18.15
CA VAL A 148 -18.28 -3.21 19.49
C VAL A 148 -17.81 -2.16 20.52
N VAL A 149 -16.99 -1.21 20.07
CA VAL A 149 -16.49 -0.13 20.94
C VAL A 149 -17.55 0.97 21.09
N PRO A 150 -17.86 1.41 22.32
CA PRO A 150 -18.77 2.53 22.57
C PRO A 150 -18.28 3.85 21.94
N LYS A 151 -19.21 4.71 21.53
CA LYS A 151 -18.91 6.05 20.99
C LYS A 151 -18.10 6.94 21.94
N SER A 152 -18.15 6.68 23.25
CA SER A 152 -17.34 7.40 24.25
C SER A 152 -15.85 7.14 24.13
N ASN A 153 -15.45 6.00 23.55
CA ASN A 153 -14.05 5.56 23.53
C ASN A 153 -13.34 5.97 22.23
N ILE A 154 -14.09 6.45 21.22
CA ILE A 154 -13.54 6.86 19.92
C ILE A 154 -14.13 8.22 19.56
N ARG A 155 -13.24 9.20 19.34
CA ARG A 155 -13.62 10.52 18.84
C ARG A 155 -12.91 10.82 17.54
N THR A 156 -13.67 10.98 16.47
CA THR A 156 -13.16 11.40 15.17
C THR A 156 -13.37 12.89 14.97
N VAL A 157 -12.33 13.61 14.56
CA VAL A 157 -12.38 15.05 14.30
C VAL A 157 -11.67 15.34 12.98
N VAL A 158 -12.29 16.16 12.14
CA VAL A 158 -11.69 16.65 10.89
C VAL A 158 -11.13 18.05 11.13
N LEU A 159 -9.82 18.20 10.98
CA LEU A 159 -9.13 19.49 11.13
C LEU A 159 -8.94 20.13 9.74
N GLY A 160 -9.83 21.06 9.38
CA GLY A 160 -9.77 21.75 8.08
C GLY A 160 -8.82 22.94 8.02
N LYS A 161 -8.44 23.51 9.17
CA LYS A 161 -7.56 24.68 9.29
C LYS A 161 -6.53 24.47 10.40
N GLY A 162 -5.35 25.04 10.22
CA GLY A 162 -4.32 25.01 11.24
C GLY A 162 -4.41 26.18 12.24
N PRO A 163 -3.45 26.26 13.19
CA PRO A 163 -3.45 27.25 14.27
C PRO A 163 -3.41 28.71 13.82
N ARG A 164 -2.81 29.02 12.67
CA ARG A 164 -2.78 30.37 12.06
C ARG A 164 -3.96 30.60 11.10
N GLY A 165 -4.89 29.65 11.01
CA GLY A 165 -6.09 29.76 10.17
C GLY A 165 -5.88 29.32 8.71
N LYS A 166 -4.68 28.88 8.32
CA LYS A 166 -4.40 28.40 6.96
C LYS A 166 -5.16 27.09 6.69
N PRO A 167 -5.87 26.94 5.55
CA PRO A 167 -6.52 25.68 5.19
C PRO A 167 -5.51 24.53 5.06
N LEU A 168 -5.83 23.38 5.68
CA LEU A 168 -4.99 22.18 5.65
C LEU A 168 -5.33 21.31 4.43
N GLU A 169 -5.04 21.82 3.23
CA GLU A 169 -5.31 21.11 1.97
C GLU A 169 -4.04 20.52 1.34
N PHE A 170 -3.87 19.20 1.43
CA PHE A 170 -2.69 18.50 0.94
C PHE A 170 -2.81 17.98 -0.50
N LYS A 171 -3.38 18.80 -1.40
CA LYS A 171 -3.45 18.52 -2.84
C LYS A 171 -2.05 18.54 -3.46
N PHE A 172 -1.83 17.81 -4.55
CA PHE A 172 -0.49 17.65 -5.16
C PHE A 172 0.25 18.99 -5.37
N GLY A 173 -0.42 20.00 -5.91
CA GLY A 173 0.17 21.33 -6.15
C GLY A 173 0.47 22.15 -4.88
N ALA A 174 -0.18 21.84 -3.75
CA ALA A 174 0.00 22.57 -2.49
C ALA A 174 1.02 21.90 -1.56
N ARG A 175 1.46 20.67 -1.85
CA ARG A 175 2.38 19.92 -0.96
C ARG A 175 3.77 20.53 -0.82
N GLY A 176 4.19 21.37 -1.77
CA GLY A 176 5.46 22.11 -1.71
C GLY A 176 5.37 23.46 -0.99
N ASP A 177 4.19 23.87 -0.55
CA ASP A 177 3.98 25.12 0.18
C ASP A 177 4.59 25.04 1.58
N GLU A 178 5.67 25.79 1.80
CA GLU A 178 6.42 25.79 3.06
C GLU A 178 5.58 26.22 4.25
N GLU A 179 4.67 27.18 4.07
CA GLU A 179 3.80 27.64 5.15
C GLU A 179 2.76 26.58 5.52
N LEU A 180 2.24 25.82 4.54
CA LEU A 180 1.34 24.70 4.81
C LEU A 180 2.05 23.61 5.60
N ILE A 181 3.31 23.30 5.26
CA ILE A 181 4.13 22.33 5.98
C ILE A 181 4.43 22.82 7.40
N ALA A 182 4.73 24.11 7.57
CA ALA A 182 4.92 24.72 8.88
C ALA A 182 3.63 24.67 9.72
N GLU A 183 2.48 24.92 9.09
CA GLU A 183 1.16 24.85 9.71
C GLU A 183 0.83 23.44 10.21
N LEU A 184 1.08 22.42 9.39
CA LEU A 184 0.96 21.01 9.77
C LEU A 184 1.87 20.69 10.97
N GLY A 185 3.10 21.21 10.98
CA GLY A 185 4.04 21.01 12.07
C GLY A 185 3.57 21.62 13.40
N GLN A 186 3.03 22.85 13.38
CA GLN A 186 2.44 23.45 14.59
C GLN A 186 1.21 22.68 15.06
N THR A 187 0.36 22.24 14.13
CA THR A 187 -0.82 21.40 14.45
C THR A 187 -0.39 20.10 15.13
N THR A 188 0.60 19.42 14.56
CA THR A 188 1.15 18.15 15.07
C THR A 188 1.78 18.34 16.44
N LEU A 189 2.49 19.45 16.66
CA LEU A 189 3.08 19.77 17.96
C LEU A 189 2.03 20.06 19.03
N ASN A 190 0.97 20.80 18.69
CA ASN A 190 -0.13 21.06 19.61
C ASN A 190 -0.84 19.76 20.03
N LEU A 191 -1.11 18.87 19.06
CA LEU A 191 -1.65 17.54 19.36
C LEU A 191 -0.68 16.70 20.20
N THR A 192 0.62 16.76 19.91
CA THR A 192 1.66 16.04 20.67
C THR A 192 1.69 16.43 22.14
N ASN A 193 1.37 17.69 22.47
CA ASN A 193 1.27 18.14 23.86
C ASN A 193 0.03 17.59 24.60
N LEU A 194 -1.01 17.17 23.87
CA LEU A 194 -2.27 16.68 24.42
C LEU A 194 -2.34 15.16 24.49
N VAL A 195 -1.73 14.47 23.53
CA VAL A 195 -1.82 13.01 23.38
C VAL A 195 -0.82 12.32 24.33
N PRO A 196 -1.26 11.50 25.30
CA PRO A 196 -0.35 10.68 26.10
C PRO A 196 0.17 9.47 25.30
N ASN A 197 1.27 8.88 25.74
CA ASN A 197 1.84 7.65 25.19
C ASN A 197 2.11 7.75 23.69
N GLY A 198 1.65 6.77 22.90
CA GLY A 198 1.87 6.69 21.45
C GLY A 198 0.96 7.59 20.62
N PHE A 199 1.54 8.29 19.66
CA PHE A 199 0.85 9.08 18.64
C PHE A 199 1.32 8.65 17.24
N VAL A 200 0.41 8.23 16.37
CA VAL A 200 0.74 7.83 14.99
C VAL A 200 0.26 8.89 14.01
N VAL A 201 1.15 9.33 13.12
CA VAL A 201 0.85 10.31 12.06
C VAL A 201 1.07 9.65 10.70
N PHE A 202 -0.01 9.37 10.00
CA PHE A 202 0.01 8.83 8.65
C PHE A 202 0.12 9.95 7.61
N LEU A 203 1.12 9.81 6.75
CA LEU A 203 1.43 10.71 5.64
C LEU A 203 1.09 10.03 4.30
N PRO A 204 0.78 10.80 3.25
CA PRO A 204 0.28 10.25 1.98
C PRO A 204 1.36 9.55 1.14
N SER A 205 2.66 9.81 1.37
CA SER A 205 3.76 9.15 0.64
C SER A 205 5.11 9.30 1.34
N TYR A 206 6.06 8.43 1.02
CA TYR A 206 7.45 8.54 1.46
C TYR A 206 8.12 9.85 1.00
N ALA A 207 7.78 10.33 -0.20
CA ALA A 207 8.29 11.62 -0.70
C ALA A 207 7.82 12.77 0.19
N PHE A 208 6.54 12.77 0.59
CA PHE A 208 6.00 13.79 1.50
C PHE A 208 6.58 13.66 2.91
N LEU A 209 6.81 12.45 3.41
CA LEU A 209 7.51 12.23 4.67
C LEU A 209 8.92 12.83 4.66
N SER A 210 9.68 12.59 3.59
CA SER A 210 11.03 13.16 3.44
C SER A 210 11.00 14.69 3.39
N LEU A 211 10.03 15.26 2.68
CA LEU A 211 9.80 16.70 2.62
C LEU A 211 9.51 17.30 4.00
N VAL A 212 8.56 16.72 4.73
CA VAL A 212 8.18 17.13 6.09
C VAL A 212 9.37 17.03 7.05
N LYS A 213 10.07 15.90 7.04
CA LYS A 213 11.27 15.68 7.87
C LYS A 213 12.35 16.73 7.59
N THR A 214 12.59 17.06 6.33
CA THR A 214 13.58 18.06 5.93
C THR A 214 13.14 19.47 6.35
N ALA A 215 11.91 19.85 6.05
CA ALA A 215 11.38 21.18 6.34
C ALA A 215 11.34 21.46 7.85
N TRP A 216 10.89 20.49 8.66
CA TRP A 216 10.79 20.64 10.11
C TRP A 216 12.15 20.56 10.83
N GLY A 217 13.17 20.01 10.18
CA GLY A 217 14.55 20.00 10.67
C GLY A 217 15.34 21.26 10.33
N LYS A 218 15.09 21.87 9.17
CA LYS A 218 15.80 23.09 8.71
C LYS A 218 15.13 24.40 9.10
N GLY A 219 13.82 24.41 9.35
CA GLY A 219 13.08 25.64 9.58
C GLY A 219 13.43 26.36 10.89
N GLU A 220 13.26 27.69 10.91
CA GLU A 220 13.52 28.56 12.07
C GLU A 220 12.75 28.13 13.33
N ASN A 221 11.58 27.51 13.15
CA ASN A 221 10.70 27.07 14.23
C ASN A 221 11.15 25.78 14.95
N LYS A 222 12.23 25.11 14.48
CA LYS A 222 12.82 23.91 15.10
C LYS A 222 11.78 22.88 15.57
N ILE A 223 10.83 22.57 14.69
CA ILE A 223 9.63 21.80 15.02
C ILE A 223 10.01 20.38 15.49
N LEU A 224 10.97 19.72 14.81
CA LEU A 224 11.44 18.39 15.22
C LEU A 224 12.11 18.39 16.60
N GLU A 225 12.89 19.42 16.93
CA GLU A 225 13.50 19.54 18.27
C GLU A 225 12.42 19.68 19.36
N ARG A 226 11.39 20.51 19.10
CA ARG A 226 10.27 20.73 20.03
C ARG A 226 9.43 19.46 20.22
N LEU A 227 9.19 18.70 19.14
CA LEU A 227 8.56 17.39 19.19
C LEU A 227 9.42 16.41 20.01
N GLY A 228 10.72 16.37 19.73
CA GLY A 228 11.69 15.48 20.39
C GLY A 228 11.81 15.71 21.90
N LYS A 229 11.57 16.94 22.37
CA LYS A 229 11.49 17.27 23.81
C LYS A 229 10.26 16.68 24.52
N LYS A 230 9.23 16.25 23.78
CA LYS A 230 7.98 15.73 24.33
C LYS A 230 7.76 14.25 24.05
N LYS A 231 8.16 13.77 22.87
CA LYS A 231 8.01 12.38 22.45
C LYS A 231 9.22 11.92 21.64
N LYS A 232 9.61 10.66 21.82
CA LYS A 232 10.63 10.04 20.97
C LYS A 232 10.08 9.85 19.55
N ILE A 233 10.82 10.30 18.55
CA ILE A 233 10.37 10.34 17.15
C ILE A 233 10.85 9.10 16.41
N PHE A 234 9.91 8.42 15.74
CA PHE A 234 10.14 7.28 14.87
C PHE A 234 9.60 7.56 13.47
N TYR A 235 10.20 6.92 12.47
CA TYR A 235 9.78 6.99 11.08
C TYR A 235 9.66 5.59 10.53
N GLU A 236 8.71 5.40 9.63
CA GLU A 236 8.59 4.16 8.90
C GLU A 236 9.85 3.83 8.08
N PRO A 237 10.43 2.63 8.24
CA PRO A 237 11.63 2.24 7.51
C PRO A 237 11.35 1.93 6.05
N GLN A 238 12.29 2.31 5.18
CA GLN A 238 12.23 2.00 3.74
C GLN A 238 12.57 0.54 3.43
N GLU A 239 13.26 -0.16 4.33
CA GLU A 239 13.61 -1.58 4.20
C GLU A 239 12.68 -2.46 5.05
N ASN A 240 12.32 -3.64 4.54
CA ASN A 240 11.41 -4.55 5.26
C ASN A 240 12.07 -5.17 6.50
N SER A 241 13.39 -5.32 6.50
CA SER A 241 14.16 -5.90 7.62
C SER A 241 14.06 -5.09 8.91
N ASP A 242 13.79 -3.78 8.80
CA ASP A 242 13.87 -2.85 9.92
C ASP A 242 12.49 -2.55 10.52
N VAL A 243 11.42 -3.07 9.92
CA VAL A 243 10.03 -2.85 10.35
C VAL A 243 9.83 -3.30 11.79
N ASP A 244 10.21 -4.54 12.10
CA ASP A 244 10.00 -5.14 13.42
C ASP A 244 10.83 -4.44 14.50
N SER A 245 12.06 -4.02 14.18
CA SER A 245 12.93 -3.34 15.14
C SER A 245 12.38 -1.95 15.51
N VAL A 246 11.99 -1.15 14.51
CA VAL A 246 11.40 0.17 14.71
C VAL A 246 10.09 0.07 15.51
N LEU A 247 9.24 -0.90 15.20
CA LEU A 247 7.98 -1.09 15.92
C LEU A 247 8.17 -1.49 17.37
N ARG A 248 9.12 -2.39 17.64
CA ARG A 248 9.45 -2.81 19.00
C ARG A 248 9.96 -1.62 19.82
N GLU A 249 10.84 -0.80 19.25
CA GLU A 249 11.37 0.38 19.92
C GLU A 249 10.31 1.48 20.12
N PHE A 250 9.45 1.70 19.13
CA PHE A 250 8.30 2.59 19.24
C PHE A 250 7.39 2.13 20.37
N SER A 251 7.04 0.84 20.41
CA SER A 251 6.16 0.27 21.42
C SER A 251 6.72 0.41 22.83
N ALA A 252 8.01 0.11 23.01
CA ALA A 252 8.70 0.31 24.28
C ALA A 252 8.66 1.78 24.72
N SER A 253 8.90 2.71 23.79
CA SER A 253 8.96 4.15 24.07
C SER A 253 7.59 4.78 24.28
N ALA A 254 6.53 4.21 23.68
CA ALA A 254 5.15 4.63 23.85
C ALA A 254 4.59 4.18 25.21
N SER A 255 4.87 2.95 25.62
CA SER A 255 4.36 2.36 26.87
C SER A 255 5.18 2.75 28.10
N ASN A 256 6.50 2.85 27.96
CA ASN A 256 7.43 3.18 29.04
C ASN A 256 8.26 4.41 28.65
N PRO A 257 7.67 5.62 28.70
CA PRO A 257 8.39 6.84 28.34
C PRO A 257 9.58 7.07 29.26
N THR A 258 10.72 7.45 28.68
CA THR A 258 11.91 7.88 29.42
C THR A 258 11.61 9.15 30.21
N GLU A 259 12.32 9.37 31.32
CA GLU A 259 12.16 10.55 32.16
C GLU A 259 12.21 11.86 31.34
N GLY A 260 11.18 12.70 31.48
CA GLY A 260 11.01 13.93 30.70
C GLY A 260 10.23 13.80 29.39
N LEU A 261 9.96 12.59 28.90
CA LEU A 261 9.10 12.34 27.73
C LEU A 261 7.70 11.87 28.15
N THR A 262 6.73 12.08 27.26
CA THR A 262 5.32 11.68 27.45
C THR A 262 4.92 10.48 26.60
N GLY A 263 5.87 9.89 25.86
CA GLY A 263 5.66 8.74 24.99
C GLY A 263 6.45 8.84 23.68
N ALA A 264 5.87 8.30 22.60
CA ALA A 264 6.51 8.22 21.29
C ALA A 264 5.57 8.71 20.17
N ILE A 265 6.16 9.21 19.09
CA ILE A 265 5.45 9.59 17.88
C ILE A 265 6.02 8.82 16.69
N LEU A 266 5.15 8.21 15.88
CA LEU A 266 5.52 7.46 14.68
C LEU A 266 4.96 8.15 13.44
N PHE A 267 5.84 8.54 12.53
CA PHE A 267 5.46 8.99 11.18
C PHE A 267 5.46 7.80 10.22
N ALA A 268 4.27 7.40 9.79
CA ALA A 268 4.04 6.27 8.88
C ALA A 268 3.45 6.73 7.55
N VAL A 269 3.46 5.86 6.53
CA VAL A 269 2.90 6.15 5.21
C VAL A 269 1.65 5.30 4.99
N VAL A 270 0.58 5.94 4.50
CA VAL A 270 -0.66 5.23 4.16
C VAL A 270 -0.42 4.25 3.00
N GLY A 271 -0.90 3.01 3.13
CA GLY A 271 -0.74 1.96 2.13
C GLY A 271 0.68 1.37 2.07
N ALA A 272 1.52 1.70 3.04
CA ALA A 272 2.86 1.14 3.19
C ALA A 272 2.90 0.12 4.34
N LYS A 273 4.11 -0.27 4.74
CA LYS A 273 4.38 -1.49 5.52
C LYS A 273 3.78 -1.44 6.92
N LEU A 274 3.76 -0.26 7.53
CA LEU A 274 3.22 -0.07 8.88
C LEU A 274 1.72 0.26 8.89
N SER A 275 1.10 0.43 7.72
CA SER A 275 -0.33 0.72 7.63
C SER A 275 -1.20 -0.54 7.50
N GLU A 276 -0.59 -1.71 7.28
CA GLU A 276 -1.29 -2.98 7.10
C GLU A 276 -0.87 -3.99 8.18
N GLY A 277 -1.85 -4.67 8.79
CA GLY A 277 -1.61 -5.85 9.63
C GLY A 277 -1.09 -5.61 11.04
N LEU A 278 -0.84 -4.36 11.45
CA LEU A 278 -0.41 -4.03 12.81
C LEU A 278 -1.61 -3.82 13.74
N ASN A 279 -1.38 -4.10 15.02
CA ASN A 279 -2.32 -3.85 16.10
C ASN A 279 -1.65 -2.91 17.10
N PHE A 280 -2.15 -1.69 17.23
CA PHE A 280 -1.74 -0.71 18.22
C PHE A 280 -2.66 -0.79 19.44
N SER A 281 -2.47 -1.84 20.23
CA SER A 281 -3.20 -2.00 21.49
C SER A 281 -2.98 -0.83 22.47
N ASP A 282 -4.10 -0.38 23.07
CA ASP A 282 -4.19 0.58 24.17
C ASP A 282 -3.25 1.81 24.09
N GLY A 283 -2.12 1.79 24.82
CA GLY A 283 -1.19 2.91 24.91
C GLY A 283 -0.37 3.19 23.65
N LEU A 284 -0.34 2.25 22.70
CA LEU A 284 0.53 2.33 21.52
C LEU A 284 0.08 3.38 20.50
N ALA A 285 -1.22 3.69 20.42
CA ALA A 285 -1.76 4.72 19.54
C ALA A 285 -2.98 5.42 20.17
N ARG A 286 -2.75 6.23 21.22
CA ARG A 286 -3.80 7.03 21.88
C ARG A 286 -4.39 8.11 20.96
N ALA A 287 -3.67 8.47 19.92
CA ALA A 287 -4.21 9.20 18.78
C ALA A 287 -3.60 8.70 17.47
N VAL A 288 -4.40 8.78 16.41
CA VAL A 288 -3.98 8.59 15.02
C VAL A 288 -4.38 9.83 14.25
N ALA A 289 -3.43 10.45 13.57
CA ALA A 289 -3.66 11.57 12.66
C ALA A 289 -3.40 11.12 11.23
N ILE A 290 -4.33 11.44 10.32
CA ILE A 290 -4.18 11.19 8.89
C ILE A 290 -4.02 12.54 8.19
N VAL A 291 -2.86 12.74 7.57
CA VAL A 291 -2.53 14.00 6.91
C VAL A 291 -2.97 13.96 5.46
N GLY A 292 -4.05 14.67 5.19
CA GLY A 292 -4.67 14.69 3.87
C GLY A 292 -5.31 13.36 3.50
N LEU A 293 -5.73 13.25 2.25
CA LEU A 293 -6.34 12.04 1.71
C LEU A 293 -5.35 11.35 0.75
N PRO A 294 -5.16 10.01 0.87
CA PRO A 294 -4.21 9.23 0.08
C PRO A 294 -4.76 8.95 -1.33
N PHE A 295 -5.20 9.98 -2.03
CA PHE A 295 -5.69 9.85 -3.40
C PHE A 295 -4.57 9.39 -4.33
N ALA A 296 -4.85 8.33 -5.09
CA ALA A 296 -3.95 7.84 -6.11
C ALA A 296 -3.74 8.89 -7.22
N ASN A 297 -2.62 8.78 -7.93
CA ASN A 297 -2.31 9.70 -9.03
C ASN A 297 -3.23 9.45 -10.23
N LEU A 298 -4.14 10.38 -10.53
CA LEU A 298 -5.02 10.33 -11.71
C LEU A 298 -4.27 10.30 -13.05
N GLY A 299 -3.00 10.73 -13.07
CA GLY A 299 -2.13 10.63 -14.25
C GLY A 299 -1.50 9.26 -14.47
N SER A 300 -1.69 8.29 -13.55
CA SER A 300 -1.21 6.91 -13.76
C SER A 300 -2.05 6.23 -14.83
N ALA A 301 -1.38 5.71 -15.85
CA ALA A 301 -2.00 4.95 -16.93
C ALA A 301 -2.78 3.73 -16.39
N GLU A 302 -2.25 3.09 -15.34
CA GLU A 302 -2.89 1.95 -14.68
C GLU A 302 -4.22 2.32 -14.01
N LEU A 303 -4.25 3.43 -13.30
CA LEU A 303 -5.48 3.90 -12.67
C LEU A 303 -6.51 4.31 -13.73
N GLN A 304 -6.08 5.02 -14.77
CA GLN A 304 -6.95 5.43 -15.87
C GLN A 304 -7.56 4.21 -16.59
N ALA A 305 -6.76 3.16 -16.84
CA ALA A 305 -7.26 1.93 -17.44
C ALA A 305 -8.28 1.22 -16.53
N ARG A 306 -8.03 1.16 -15.22
CA ARG A 306 -8.96 0.55 -14.26
C ARG A 306 -10.27 1.35 -14.14
N MET A 307 -10.19 2.68 -14.07
CA MET A 307 -11.37 3.55 -14.06
C MET A 307 -12.17 3.43 -15.36
N LYS A 308 -11.48 3.37 -16.51
CA LYS A 308 -12.11 3.15 -17.82
C LYS A 308 -12.83 1.81 -17.87
N TYR A 309 -12.18 0.74 -17.43
CA TYR A 309 -12.77 -0.60 -17.41
C TYR A 309 -14.07 -0.63 -16.60
N VAL A 310 -14.05 -0.11 -15.36
CA VAL A 310 -15.24 -0.11 -14.50
C VAL A 310 -16.37 0.74 -15.08
N ARG A 311 -16.07 1.86 -15.75
CA ARG A 311 -17.09 2.68 -16.44
C ARG A 311 -17.77 1.93 -17.58
N GLU A 312 -17.02 1.12 -18.33
CA GLU A 312 -17.54 0.36 -19.46
C GLU A 312 -18.37 -0.87 -19.01
N HIS A 313 -18.09 -1.41 -17.82
CA HIS A 313 -18.66 -2.67 -17.33
C HIS A 313 -19.67 -2.51 -16.19
N THR A 314 -20.00 -1.28 -15.79
CA THR A 314 -21.04 -0.99 -14.79
C THR A 314 -22.23 -0.32 -15.47
N SER A 315 -23.43 -0.84 -15.25
CA SER A 315 -24.68 -0.30 -15.82
C SER A 315 -24.93 1.13 -15.33
N ASN A 316 -25.43 2.00 -16.22
CA ASN A 316 -25.70 3.42 -15.96
C ASN A 316 -26.66 3.65 -14.78
N SER A 317 -26.11 3.81 -13.57
CA SER A 317 -26.82 4.21 -12.34
C SER A 317 -26.89 5.74 -12.17
N GLY A 318 -26.44 6.51 -13.16
CA GLY A 318 -26.31 7.98 -13.08
C GLY A 318 -25.08 8.46 -12.29
N ILE A 319 -24.28 7.54 -11.74
CA ILE A 319 -23.05 7.80 -11.00
C ILE A 319 -21.86 7.31 -11.84
N ASP A 320 -20.79 8.12 -11.93
CA ASP A 320 -19.54 7.70 -12.60
C ASP A 320 -18.85 6.62 -11.75
N ALA A 321 -19.03 5.36 -12.11
CA ALA A 321 -18.44 4.21 -11.43
C ALA A 321 -16.90 4.24 -11.37
N GLY A 322 -16.25 4.90 -12.33
CA GLY A 322 -14.80 5.13 -12.29
C GLY A 322 -14.41 6.16 -11.22
N LYS A 323 -15.19 7.22 -11.05
CA LYS A 323 -15.02 8.19 -9.97
C LYS A 323 -15.30 7.56 -8.61
N GLU A 324 -16.35 6.75 -8.51
CA GLU A 324 -16.68 6.01 -7.29
C GLU A 324 -15.53 5.07 -6.90
N LEU A 325 -14.99 4.29 -7.85
CA LEU A 325 -13.79 3.47 -7.63
C LEU A 325 -12.64 4.30 -7.06
N TYR A 326 -12.38 5.47 -7.63
CA TYR A 326 -11.29 6.35 -7.20
C TYR A 326 -11.46 6.85 -5.76
N GLU A 327 -12.68 7.24 -5.38
CA GLU A 327 -13.02 7.64 -4.02
C GLU A 327 -12.94 6.44 -3.05
N ASN A 328 -13.46 5.28 -3.47
CA ASN A 328 -13.44 4.04 -2.68
C ASN A 328 -12.01 3.56 -2.39
N LEU A 329 -11.10 3.65 -3.37
CA LEU A 329 -9.68 3.33 -3.17
C LEU A 329 -9.05 4.21 -2.08
N CYS A 330 -9.34 5.51 -2.11
CA CYS A 330 -8.87 6.45 -1.10
C CYS A 330 -9.44 6.14 0.28
N MET A 331 -10.76 5.96 0.38
CA MET A 331 -11.44 5.69 1.64
C MET A 331 -11.02 4.36 2.26
N ARG A 332 -10.78 3.31 1.46
CA ARG A 332 -10.27 2.03 1.95
C ARG A 332 -8.88 2.16 2.55
N ALA A 333 -7.96 2.85 1.87
CA ALA A 333 -6.61 3.08 2.38
C ALA A 333 -6.62 3.89 3.69
N THR A 334 -7.48 4.92 3.76
CA THR A 334 -7.71 5.69 4.99
C THR A 334 -8.28 4.81 6.09
N ASN A 335 -9.34 4.04 5.83
CA ASN A 335 -9.97 3.17 6.82
C ASN A 335 -9.01 2.11 7.35
N GLN A 336 -8.17 1.51 6.49
CA GLN A 336 -7.13 0.57 6.91
C GLN A 336 -6.12 1.22 7.87
N SER A 337 -5.78 2.48 7.63
CA SER A 337 -4.86 3.24 8.49
C SER A 337 -5.49 3.72 9.81
N ILE A 338 -6.82 3.87 9.87
CA ILE A 338 -7.53 4.20 11.12
C ILE A 338 -7.73 2.96 11.98
N VAL A 339 -8.08 1.83 11.34
CA VAL A 339 -8.44 0.57 12.01
C VAL A 339 -7.19 -0.27 12.30
N VAL A 340 -6.05 0.38 12.54
CA VAL A 340 -4.92 -0.31 13.15
C VAL A 340 -5.40 -0.76 14.54
N ARG A 341 -5.61 -2.06 14.67
CA ARG A 341 -6.48 -2.68 15.69
C ARG A 341 -5.95 -2.54 17.10
#